data_AF-A0A3D3G5N9-F1
#
_entry.id   AF-A0A3D3G5N9-F1
#
_cell.length_a   1.000
_cell.length_b   1.000
_cell.length_c   1.000
_cell.angle_alpha   90.00
_cell.angle_beta   90.00
_cell.angle_gamma   90.00
#
_symmetry.space_group_name_H-M   'P 1'
#
loop_
_entity.id
_entity.type
_entity.pdbx_description
1 polymer ?
#
loop_
_entity_poly.entity_id
_entity_poly.type
_entity_poly.pdbx_seq_one_letter_code
_entity_poly.pdbx_strand_id
1 'polypeptide(L)'
;MEILPNPPAKKGIKRKRKSPYLLILKPLRKLWAVGNYACGIRLAPMIPIYLSALKKHEGWLVSRKEKRLLLRVSASTVDRLLKHERRRLNLKGRSRTKPGSLLKNQIPIRTFADWTEKKPGFLEIDTVHHCTEENRGDYLHTLDTTDVHRLE
;
A
#
# COMPACT_ATOMS: atom_id res chain seq x y z
N MET A 1 -18.99 33.02 -40.06
CA MET A 1 -17.94 32.49 -39.17
C MET A 1 -18.53 32.39 -37.77
N GLU A 2 -19.14 31.26 -37.43
CA GLU A 2 -19.67 31.04 -36.08
C GLU A 2 -18.51 30.86 -35.09
N ILE A 3 -18.44 31.75 -34.11
CA ILE A 3 -17.48 31.71 -33.02
C ILE A 3 -18.06 30.77 -31.96
N LEU A 4 -17.35 29.69 -31.63
CA LEU A 4 -17.81 28.70 -30.64
C LEU A 4 -18.14 29.36 -29.28
N PRO A 5 -19.31 29.09 -28.69
CA PRO A 5 -19.79 29.74 -27.45
C PRO A 5 -19.02 29.32 -26.18
N ASN A 6 -18.05 28.41 -26.28
CA ASN A 6 -17.32 27.91 -25.12
C ASN A 6 -15.85 27.59 -25.48
N PRO A 7 -14.98 28.62 -25.58
CA PRO A 7 -13.57 28.39 -25.87
C PRO A 7 -12.93 27.58 -24.73
N PRO A 8 -12.03 26.62 -25.04
CA PRO A 8 -11.38 25.82 -24.02
C PRO A 8 -10.61 26.72 -23.05
N ALA A 9 -10.87 26.55 -21.75
CA ALA A 9 -10.22 27.34 -20.71
C ALA A 9 -8.70 27.33 -20.88
N LYS A 10 -8.08 28.52 -20.87
CA LYS A 10 -6.62 28.67 -20.95
C LYS A 10 -5.99 27.83 -19.83
N LYS A 11 -5.24 26.78 -20.20
CA LYS A 11 -4.52 25.94 -19.22
C LYS A 11 -3.57 26.84 -18.43
N GLY A 12 -3.83 26.99 -17.14
CA GLY A 12 -2.97 27.78 -16.25
C GLY A 12 -1.53 27.27 -16.28
N ILE A 13 -0.57 28.19 -16.38
CA ILE A 13 0.86 27.87 -16.36
C ILE A 13 1.21 27.32 -14.96
N LYS A 14 1.47 26.01 -14.88
CA LYS A 14 1.91 25.37 -13.63
C LYS A 14 3.37 25.74 -13.35
N ARG A 15 3.59 26.71 -12.45
CA ARG A 15 4.93 27.04 -11.93
C ARG A 15 5.50 25.82 -11.18
N LYS A 16 6.58 25.23 -11.70
CA LYS A 16 7.31 24.12 -11.05
C LYS A 16 8.16 24.66 -9.89
N ARG A 17 7.56 24.93 -8.72
CA ARG A 17 8.33 25.24 -7.52
C ARG A 17 8.89 23.95 -6.91
N LYS A 18 10.19 23.90 -6.64
CA LYS A 18 10.80 22.78 -5.92
C LYS A 18 10.20 22.72 -4.51
N SER A 19 9.60 21.59 -4.15
CA SER A 19 9.04 21.39 -2.82
C SER A 19 10.15 21.37 -1.77
N PRO A 20 10.01 22.07 -0.63
CA PRO A 20 10.98 22.00 0.46
C PRO A 20 11.10 20.59 1.03
N TYR A 21 10.08 19.74 0.87
CA TYR A 21 10.09 18.36 1.32
C TYR A 21 10.99 17.43 0.51
N LEU A 22 11.57 17.89 -0.61
CA LEU A 22 12.62 17.13 -1.28
C LEU A 22 13.86 16.94 -0.39
N LEU A 23 14.11 17.87 0.54
CA LEU A 23 15.21 17.76 1.50
C LEU A 23 15.06 16.52 2.41
N ILE A 24 13.83 16.14 2.75
CA ILE A 24 13.57 15.03 3.66
C ILE A 24 13.42 13.69 2.95
N LEU A 25 13.59 13.60 1.63
CA LEU A 25 13.31 12.35 0.90
C LEU A 25 14.23 11.20 1.33
N LYS A 26 15.53 11.48 1.57
CA LYS A 26 16.48 10.48 2.09
C LYS A 26 16.12 10.00 3.50
N PRO A 27 15.99 10.87 4.51
CA PRO A 27 15.64 10.41 5.86
C PRO A 27 14.22 9.80 5.93
N LEU A 28 13.27 10.30 5.13
CA LEU A 28 11.92 9.73 5.06
C LEU A 28 11.94 8.29 4.53
N ARG A 29 12.82 7.96 3.57
CA ARG A 29 12.98 6.57 3.11
C ARG A 29 13.51 5.64 4.20
N LYS A 30 14.48 6.09 5.01
CA LYS A 30 14.98 5.29 6.14
C LYS A 30 13.86 5.02 7.15
N LEU A 31 13.12 6.07 7.54
CA LEU A 31 11.96 5.94 8.43
C LEU A 31 10.88 5.02 7.85
N TRP A 32 10.66 5.08 6.55
CA TRP A 32 9.71 4.22 5.86
C TRP A 32 10.12 2.74 5.88
N ALA A 33 11.40 2.44 5.69
CA ALA A 33 11.94 1.09 5.81
C ALA A 33 11.82 0.55 7.26
N VAL A 34 12.17 1.38 8.25
CA VAL A 34 11.99 1.04 9.68
C VAL A 34 10.53 0.75 10.03
N GLY A 35 9.60 1.52 9.45
CA GLY A 35 8.16 1.31 9.61
C GLY A 35 7.57 0.22 8.71
N ASN A 36 8.38 -0.73 8.25
CA ASN A 36 8.00 -1.84 7.36
C ASN A 36 7.15 -1.38 6.15
N TYR A 37 7.59 -0.31 5.50
CA TYR A 37 6.98 0.24 4.30
C TYR A 37 5.51 0.71 4.44
N ALA A 38 5.06 1.03 5.65
CA ALA A 38 3.70 1.49 5.94
C ALA A 38 3.19 2.64 5.05
N CYS A 39 1.86 2.71 4.85
CA CYS A 39 1.20 3.82 4.16
C CYS A 39 1.37 5.15 4.92
N GLY A 40 1.22 6.29 4.24
CA GLY A 40 1.46 7.62 4.83
C GLY A 40 0.63 7.89 6.08
N ILE A 41 -0.60 7.37 6.14
CA ILE A 41 -1.50 7.51 7.31
C ILE A 41 -0.92 6.82 8.54
N ARG A 42 -0.28 5.66 8.38
CA ARG A 42 0.36 4.92 9.47
C ARG A 42 1.76 5.42 9.76
N LEU A 43 2.51 5.83 8.73
CA LEU A 43 3.88 6.27 8.88
C LEU A 43 3.98 7.65 9.54
N ALA A 44 3.17 8.63 9.10
CA ALA A 44 3.32 10.01 9.56
C ALA A 44 3.20 10.19 11.09
N PRO A 45 2.21 9.56 11.78
CA PRO A 45 2.13 9.60 13.25
C PRO A 45 3.31 8.92 13.95
N MET A 46 3.95 7.95 13.31
CA MET A 46 5.06 7.17 13.88
C MET A 46 6.43 7.84 13.70
N ILE A 47 6.55 8.82 12.82
CA ILE A 47 7.81 9.55 12.56
C ILE A 47 8.49 10.05 13.86
N PRO A 48 7.79 10.68 14.83
CA PRO A 48 8.42 11.16 16.07
C PRO A 48 9.01 10.02 16.92
N ILE A 49 8.31 8.88 16.97
CA ILE A 49 8.73 7.69 17.72
C ILE A 49 9.99 7.12 17.08
N TYR A 50 9.97 6.91 15.76
CA TYR A 50 11.12 6.39 15.02
C TYR A 50 12.33 7.32 15.09
N LEU A 51 12.14 8.64 14.98
CA LEU A 51 13.23 9.60 15.15
C LEU A 51 13.88 9.51 16.53
N SER A 52 13.07 9.32 17.58
CA SER A 52 13.57 9.21 18.95
C SER A 52 14.31 7.89 19.16
N ALA A 53 13.75 6.78 18.67
CA ALA A 53 14.35 5.46 18.76
C ALA A 53 15.68 5.37 17.98
N LEU A 54 15.69 5.83 16.72
CA LEU A 54 16.88 5.80 15.88
C LEU A 54 17.99 6.72 16.41
N LYS A 55 17.64 7.86 17.00
CA LYS A 55 18.62 8.70 17.70
C LYS A 55 19.23 7.96 18.90
N LYS A 56 18.41 7.28 19.70
CA LYS A 56 18.83 6.60 20.93
C LYS A 56 19.67 5.35 20.66
N HIS A 57 19.26 4.53 19.69
CA HIS A 57 19.82 3.19 19.49
C HIS A 57 20.83 3.10 18.34
N GLU A 58 20.73 3.98 17.34
CA GLU A 58 21.64 3.97 16.17
C GLU A 58 22.49 5.24 16.05
N GLY A 59 22.36 6.19 16.98
CA GLY A 59 23.02 7.50 16.87
C GLY A 59 22.59 8.29 15.61
N TRP A 60 21.47 7.93 14.99
CA TRP A 60 21.06 8.51 13.71
C TRP A 60 20.54 9.94 13.92
N LEU A 61 21.26 10.90 13.34
CA LEU A 61 20.97 12.32 13.44
C LEU A 61 20.50 12.89 12.11
N VAL A 62 19.45 13.71 12.17
CA VAL A 62 18.97 14.53 11.06
C VAL A 62 19.18 16.00 11.41
N SER A 63 19.38 16.85 10.42
CA SER A 63 19.52 18.29 10.64
C SER A 63 18.26 18.88 11.29
N ARG A 64 18.41 20.04 11.97
CA ARG A 64 17.28 20.77 12.56
C ARG A 64 16.18 21.07 11.53
N LYS A 65 16.57 21.35 10.28
CA LYS A 65 15.64 21.65 9.18
C LYS A 65 14.88 20.41 8.71
N GLU A 66 15.57 19.28 8.57
CA GLU A 66 14.94 18.00 8.23
C GLU A 66 13.99 17.55 9.33
N LYS A 67 14.40 17.60 10.60
CA LYS A 67 13.54 17.24 11.74
C LYS A 67 12.24 18.04 11.73
N ARG A 68 12.32 19.36 11.53
CA ARG A 68 11.12 20.22 11.47
C ARG A 68 10.20 19.84 10.32
N LEU A 69 10.74 19.54 9.15
CA LEU A 69 9.96 19.13 7.99
C LEU A 69 9.35 17.73 8.17
N LEU A 70 10.09 16.78 8.75
CA LEU A 70 9.63 15.43 9.04
C LEU A 70 8.49 15.42 10.07
N LEU A 71 8.54 16.27 11.08
CA LEU A 71 7.47 16.36 12.08
C LEU A 71 6.22 17.09 11.56
N ARG A 72 6.34 17.90 10.50
CA ARG A 72 5.24 18.67 9.90
C ARG A 72 4.57 17.98 8.71
N VAL A 73 5.25 17.00 8.09
CA VAL A 73 4.79 16.40 6.84
C VAL A 73 3.44 15.71 7.01
N SER A 74 2.50 15.96 6.10
CA SER A 74 1.20 15.27 6.10
C SER A 74 1.32 13.86 5.53
N ALA A 75 0.41 12.96 5.94
CA ALA A 75 0.28 11.61 5.37
C ALA A 75 0.21 11.64 3.82
N SER A 76 -0.61 12.52 3.25
CA SER A 76 -0.73 12.69 1.80
C SER A 76 0.56 13.14 1.11
N THR A 77 1.38 13.96 1.78
CA THR A 77 2.68 14.38 1.26
C THR A 77 3.70 13.24 1.35
N VAL A 78 3.68 12.46 2.44
CA VAL A 78 4.50 11.24 2.58
C VAL A 78 4.22 10.29 1.42
N ASP A 79 2.96 9.97 1.14
CA ASP A 79 2.60 9.06 0.05
C ASP A 79 3.00 9.60 -1.32
N ARG A 80 2.85 10.91 -1.55
CA ARG A 80 3.31 11.54 -2.79
C ARG A 80 4.83 11.48 -2.97
N LEU A 81 5.60 11.69 -1.91
CA LEU A 81 7.07 11.65 -1.94
C LEU A 81 7.57 10.22 -2.17
N LEU A 82 6.96 9.24 -1.51
CA LEU A 82 7.35 7.83 -1.59
C LEU A 82 6.74 7.10 -2.79
N LYS A 83 5.84 7.73 -3.55
CA LYS A 83 5.15 7.10 -4.71
C LYS A 83 6.10 6.42 -5.68
N HIS A 84 7.21 7.06 -6.02
CA HIS A 84 8.20 6.49 -6.94
C HIS A 84 8.93 5.30 -6.33
N GLU A 85 9.29 5.37 -5.05
CA GLU A 85 9.98 4.28 -4.35
C GLU A 85 9.04 3.08 -4.13
N ARG A 86 7.78 3.33 -3.76
CA ARG A 86 6.73 2.30 -3.73
C ARG A 86 6.62 1.57 -5.06
N ARG A 87 6.62 2.30 -6.18
CA ARG A 87 6.55 1.67 -7.51
C ARG A 87 7.76 0.79 -7.80
N ARG A 88 8.95 1.13 -7.29
CA ARG A 88 10.16 0.32 -7.44
C ARG A 88 10.11 -0.95 -6.59
N LEU A 89 9.51 -0.88 -5.40
CA LEU A 89 9.30 -2.06 -4.53
C LEU A 89 8.08 -2.90 -4.92
N ASN A 90 7.11 -2.31 -5.62
CA ASN A 90 5.94 -3.03 -6.14
C ASN A 90 6.40 -3.92 -7.30
N LEU A 91 7.00 -5.04 -6.96
CA LEU A 91 6.94 -6.25 -7.77
C LEU A 91 5.46 -6.45 -8.05
N LYS A 92 5.04 -6.29 -9.32
CA LYS A 92 3.66 -6.58 -9.69
C LYS A 92 3.36 -7.99 -9.17
N GLY A 93 2.40 -8.13 -8.25
CA GLY A 93 1.96 -9.42 -7.78
C GLY A 93 1.61 -10.27 -8.99
N ARG A 94 2.47 -11.24 -9.31
CA ARG A 94 2.28 -12.10 -10.48
C ARG A 94 1.29 -13.16 -10.08
N SER A 95 0.00 -12.81 -10.12
CA SER A 95 -1.05 -13.79 -9.89
C SER A 95 -1.00 -14.85 -10.99
N ARG A 96 -1.04 -16.13 -10.60
CA ARG A 96 -1.28 -17.23 -11.55
C ARG A 96 -2.75 -17.32 -11.95
N THR A 97 -3.64 -16.71 -11.17
CA THR A 97 -5.05 -16.60 -11.54
C THR A 97 -5.21 -15.40 -12.47
N LYS A 98 -5.74 -15.65 -13.67
CA LYS A 98 -6.31 -14.57 -14.48
C LYS A 98 -7.63 -14.18 -13.81
N PRO A 99 -7.92 -12.89 -13.60
CA PRO A 99 -9.25 -12.48 -13.16
C PRO A 99 -10.24 -12.84 -14.27
N GLY A 100 -10.85 -14.02 -14.18
CA GLY A 100 -11.90 -14.46 -15.07
C GLY A 100 -13.18 -13.71 -14.76
N SER A 101 -13.74 -13.01 -15.74
CA SER A 101 -15.00 -12.29 -15.58
C SER A 101 -16.20 -13.21 -15.37
N LEU A 102 -16.10 -14.48 -15.78
CA LEU A 102 -17.25 -15.38 -15.85
C LEU A 102 -17.58 -16.05 -14.49
N LEU A 103 -16.59 -16.67 -13.85
CA LEU A 103 -16.80 -17.43 -12.60
C LEU A 103 -17.00 -16.53 -11.37
N LYS A 104 -16.37 -15.34 -11.33
CA LYS A 104 -16.46 -14.45 -10.17
C LYS A 104 -17.90 -14.00 -9.87
N ASN A 105 -18.73 -13.82 -10.90
CA ASN A 105 -20.12 -13.40 -10.74
C ASN A 105 -21.07 -14.60 -10.49
N GLN A 106 -20.61 -15.83 -10.73
CA GLN A 106 -21.39 -17.05 -10.49
C GLN A 106 -21.17 -17.61 -9.08
N ILE A 107 -20.07 -17.24 -8.42
CA ILE A 107 -19.79 -17.62 -7.03
C ILE A 107 -20.32 -16.50 -6.13
N PRO A 108 -21.44 -16.70 -5.41
CA PRO A 108 -21.96 -15.69 -4.51
C PRO A 108 -20.98 -15.45 -3.36
N ILE A 109 -20.71 -14.18 -3.06
CA ILE A 109 -19.96 -13.80 -1.85
C ILE A 109 -20.92 -13.96 -0.67
N ARG A 110 -20.77 -15.06 0.07
CA ARG A 110 -21.54 -15.30 1.30
C ARG A 110 -20.94 -14.46 2.42
N THR A 111 -21.77 -13.67 3.08
CA THR A 111 -21.37 -12.93 4.28
C THR A 111 -21.70 -13.74 5.52
N PHE A 112 -21.26 -13.29 6.71
CA PHE A 112 -21.53 -13.96 8.00
C PHE A 112 -23.01 -14.35 8.20
N ALA A 113 -23.94 -13.55 7.67
CA ALA A 113 -25.38 -13.80 7.81
C ALA A 113 -25.93 -14.91 6.89
N ASP A 114 -25.23 -15.22 5.80
CA ASP A 114 -25.70 -16.13 4.75
C ASP A 114 -25.31 -17.60 5.02
N TRP A 115 -24.51 -17.84 6.06
CA TRP A 115 -24.11 -19.19 6.50
C TRP A 115 -25.26 -19.87 7.25
N THR A 116 -25.78 -20.93 6.66
CA THR A 116 -26.90 -21.73 7.19
C THR A 116 -26.47 -23.11 7.65
N GLU A 117 -25.20 -23.45 7.42
CA GLU A 117 -24.56 -24.70 7.74
C GLU A 117 -24.40 -24.82 9.27
N LYS A 118 -25.29 -25.59 9.91
CA LYS A 118 -25.35 -25.78 11.38
C LYS A 118 -24.51 -26.94 11.91
N LYS A 119 -23.80 -27.64 11.02
CA LYS A 119 -23.00 -28.82 11.37
C LYS A 119 -21.63 -28.72 10.73
N PRO A 120 -20.56 -29.15 11.43
CA PRO A 120 -19.25 -29.33 10.81
C PRO A 120 -19.33 -30.22 9.56
N GLY A 121 -18.46 -29.97 8.59
CA GLY A 121 -18.36 -30.73 7.34
C GLY A 121 -18.43 -29.89 6.06
N PHE A 122 -18.57 -28.56 6.17
CA PHE A 122 -18.51 -27.65 5.03
C PHE A 122 -17.17 -26.92 5.05
N LEU A 123 -16.36 -27.06 3.99
CA LEU A 123 -15.01 -26.49 3.93
C LEU A 123 -14.95 -25.35 2.91
N GLU A 124 -14.46 -24.19 3.34
CA GLU A 124 -13.87 -23.21 2.43
C GLU A 124 -12.41 -23.59 2.18
N ILE A 125 -12.01 -23.61 0.91
CA ILE A 125 -10.67 -24.02 0.49
C ILE A 125 -10.06 -22.91 -0.34
N ASP A 126 -8.86 -22.45 0.04
CA ASP A 126 -8.07 -21.48 -0.72
C ASP A 126 -6.63 -21.97 -0.90
N THR A 127 -5.90 -21.37 -1.84
CA THR A 127 -4.47 -21.64 -2.01
C THR A 127 -3.65 -20.36 -1.97
N VAL A 128 -2.60 -20.35 -1.13
CA VAL A 128 -1.60 -19.28 -1.11
C VAL A 128 -0.41 -19.71 -1.95
N HIS A 129 -0.13 -18.94 -3.01
CA HIS A 129 1.02 -19.16 -3.87
C HIS A 129 2.26 -18.47 -3.32
N HIS A 130 3.25 -19.24 -2.89
CA HIS A 130 4.54 -18.76 -2.40
C HIS A 130 5.52 -18.64 -3.57
N CYS A 131 5.55 -17.46 -4.19
CA CYS A 131 6.50 -17.14 -5.24
C CYS A 131 7.45 -16.03 -4.82
N THR A 132 8.66 -16.08 -5.37
CA THR A 132 9.64 -15.00 -5.28
C THR A 132 9.39 -13.98 -6.40
N GLU A 133 10.37 -13.12 -6.70
CA GLU A 133 10.28 -12.11 -7.76
C GLU A 133 10.13 -12.72 -9.18
N GLU A 134 10.48 -14.00 -9.32
CA GLU A 134 10.37 -14.77 -10.55
C GLU A 134 9.44 -15.96 -10.39
N ASN A 135 8.60 -16.19 -11.41
CA ASN A 135 7.63 -17.30 -11.44
C ASN A 135 8.16 -18.47 -12.28
N ARG A 136 9.47 -18.75 -12.19
CA ARG A 136 10.12 -19.87 -12.92
C ARG A 136 10.75 -20.79 -11.89
N GLY A 137 10.70 -22.10 -12.17
CA GLY A 137 11.23 -23.13 -11.27
C GLY A 137 10.18 -23.64 -10.29
N ASP A 138 10.67 -24.25 -9.21
CA ASP A 138 9.83 -24.85 -8.17
C ASP A 138 9.26 -23.78 -7.25
N TYR A 139 7.99 -23.92 -6.89
CA TYR A 139 7.26 -23.02 -6.00
C TYR A 139 6.38 -23.82 -5.07
N LEU A 140 6.08 -23.23 -3.90
CA LEU A 140 5.25 -23.85 -2.89
C LEU A 140 3.83 -23.28 -2.98
N HIS A 141 2.85 -24.14 -2.75
CA HIS A 141 1.47 -23.74 -2.50
C HIS A 141 1.09 -24.22 -1.12
N THR A 142 0.52 -23.33 -0.31
CA THR A 142 -0.21 -23.74 0.89
C THR A 142 -1.66 -23.89 0.50
N LEU A 143 -2.24 -25.07 0.79
CA LEU A 143 -3.67 -25.29 0.78
C LEU A 143 -4.21 -24.92 2.16
N ASP A 144 -5.11 -23.95 2.22
CA ASP A 144 -5.83 -23.60 3.43
C ASP A 144 -7.25 -24.15 3.36
N THR A 145 -7.71 -24.72 4.46
CA THR A 145 -9.04 -25.33 4.57
C THR A 145 -9.67 -24.92 5.88
N THR A 146 -10.79 -24.21 5.82
CA THR A 146 -11.54 -23.77 7.00
C THR A 146 -12.92 -24.42 7.02
N ASP A 147 -13.24 -25.13 8.11
CA ASP A 147 -14.60 -25.61 8.33
C ASP A 147 -15.50 -24.44 8.72
N VAL A 148 -16.50 -24.19 7.88
CA VAL A 148 -17.48 -23.12 8.03
C VAL A 148 -18.79 -23.71 8.54
N HIS A 149 -19.01 -23.60 9.85
CA HIS A 149 -20.27 -23.91 10.48
C HIS A 149 -20.64 -22.84 11.51
N ARG A 150 -21.94 -22.63 11.69
CA ARG A 150 -22.46 -21.76 12.74
C ARG A 150 -22.71 -22.57 14.00
N LEU A 151 -22.02 -22.21 15.08
CA LEU A 151 -22.47 -22.54 16.43
C LEU A 151 -23.64 -21.61 16.73
N GLU A 152 -24.78 -22.16 17.15
CA GLU A 152 -26.07 -21.45 17.32
C GLU A 152 -25.94 -20.07 17.97
#